data_AF-G4ZHQ4-F1
#
_entry.id   AF-G4ZHQ4-F1
#
_cell.length_a   1.000
_cell.length_b   1.000
_cell.length_c   1.000
_cell.angle_alpha   90.00
_cell.angle_beta   90.00
_cell.angle_gamma   90.00
#
_symmetry.space_group_name_H-M   'P 1'
#
loop_
_entity.id
_entity.type
_entity.pdbx_description
1 polymer ?
#
loop_
_entity_poly.entity_id
_entity_poly.type
_entity_poly.pdbx_seq_one_letter_code
_entity_poly.pdbx_strand_id
1 'polypeptide(L)'
;MKIFALVLAAVAAKSCVASEANSTSASYDKSGSGAVCLTEGCNGVREYCDSSIGECRAASDDVECYNATIALFQDGCDAGYECIDDLCRVSADPVDGRTCHIICSAGKFCENDTTECREPAYDGECFNLATGLFQDGCDEGFYCSYNKCVDVSLDD
;
A
#
# COMPACT_ATOMS: atom_id res chain seq x y z
N MET A 1 48.11 7.14 -63.67
CA MET A 1 46.70 6.81 -63.39
C MET A 1 46.67 5.82 -62.22
N LYS A 2 46.30 6.29 -61.03
CA LYS A 2 46.14 5.47 -59.82
C LYS A 2 44.71 5.68 -59.35
N ILE A 3 43.88 4.64 -59.49
CA ILE A 3 42.47 4.64 -59.14
C ILE A 3 42.37 4.37 -57.63
N PHE A 4 41.70 5.28 -56.92
CA PHE A 4 41.53 5.24 -55.47
C PHE A 4 40.56 4.14 -55.04
N ALA A 5 40.92 3.46 -53.96
CA ALA A 5 40.10 2.48 -53.27
C ALA A 5 38.93 3.15 -52.54
N LEU A 6 37.74 2.55 -52.64
CA LEU A 6 36.65 2.73 -51.67
C LEU A 6 36.20 1.33 -51.24
N VAL A 7 36.60 0.93 -50.03
CA VAL A 7 36.01 -0.21 -49.34
C VAL A 7 35.06 0.38 -48.30
N LEU A 8 33.76 0.21 -48.51
CA LEU A 8 32.73 0.57 -47.54
C LEU A 8 32.88 -0.29 -46.29
N ALA A 9 33.12 0.33 -45.14
CA ALA A 9 32.94 -0.30 -43.84
C ALA A 9 31.44 -0.29 -43.49
N ALA A 10 30.85 -1.47 -43.32
CA ALA A 10 29.49 -1.62 -42.80
C ALA A 10 29.49 -1.29 -41.30
N VAL A 11 28.81 -0.21 -40.91
CA VAL A 11 28.49 0.09 -39.50
C VAL A 11 27.22 -0.68 -39.15
N ALA A 12 27.33 -1.66 -38.26
CA ALA A 12 26.17 -2.33 -37.68
C ALA A 12 25.53 -1.41 -36.62
N ALA A 13 24.47 -0.70 -36.99
CA ALA A 13 23.60 -0.01 -36.04
C ALA A 13 22.74 -1.06 -35.32
N LYS A 14 23.01 -1.29 -34.04
CA LYS A 14 22.12 -2.04 -33.14
C LYS A 14 20.93 -1.13 -32.83
N SER A 15 19.85 -1.24 -33.59
CA SER A 15 18.57 -0.61 -33.24
C SER A 15 18.09 -1.18 -31.90
N CYS A 16 18.02 -0.33 -30.88
CA CYS A 16 17.13 -0.54 -29.74
C CYS A 16 15.72 -0.18 -30.21
N VAL A 17 14.95 -1.20 -30.61
CA VAL A 17 13.50 -1.03 -30.81
C VAL A 17 12.89 -0.94 -29.42
N ALA A 18 12.37 0.23 -29.06
CA ALA A 18 11.45 0.38 -27.94
C ALA A 18 10.13 -0.27 -28.33
N SER A 19 9.91 -1.50 -27.87
CA SER A 19 8.61 -2.16 -27.91
C SER A 19 7.98 -2.07 -26.52
N GLU A 20 7.04 -1.13 -26.41
CA GLU A 20 5.79 -1.19 -25.64
C GLU A 20 5.80 -2.14 -24.44
N ALA A 21 5.92 -1.56 -23.24
CA ALA A 21 5.61 -2.25 -21.99
C ALA A 21 4.12 -2.58 -21.99
N ASN A 22 3.78 -3.77 -22.50
CA ASN A 22 2.53 -4.44 -22.18
C ASN A 22 2.60 -4.80 -20.69
N SER A 23 1.94 -3.99 -19.85
CA SER A 23 1.77 -4.23 -18.43
C SER A 23 0.90 -5.46 -18.21
N THR A 24 1.44 -6.65 -18.48
CA THR A 24 1.02 -7.85 -17.76
C THR A 24 1.55 -7.69 -16.35
N SER A 25 0.66 -7.32 -15.43
CA SER A 25 0.79 -7.57 -14.00
C SER A 25 1.43 -8.94 -13.82
N ALA A 26 2.71 -8.95 -13.42
CA ALA A 26 3.40 -10.17 -13.12
C ALA A 26 2.74 -10.77 -11.88
N SER A 27 1.79 -11.67 -12.08
CA SER A 27 1.45 -12.69 -11.09
C SER A 27 2.67 -13.58 -10.97
N TYR A 28 3.60 -13.22 -10.09
CA TYR A 28 4.67 -14.12 -9.70
C TYR A 28 4.07 -15.16 -8.76
N ASP A 29 3.69 -16.31 -9.31
CA ASP A 29 3.53 -17.54 -8.54
C ASP A 29 4.89 -17.89 -7.93
N LYS A 30 5.15 -17.42 -6.70
CA LYS A 30 6.29 -17.85 -5.91
C LYS A 30 5.81 -18.42 -4.59
N SER A 31 5.32 -19.65 -4.70
CA SER A 31 5.21 -20.59 -3.58
C SER A 31 6.59 -20.73 -2.91
N GLY A 32 6.77 -20.00 -1.82
CA GLY A 32 8.01 -19.93 -1.04
C GLY A 32 7.67 -19.59 0.39
N SER A 33 7.65 -20.60 1.25
CA SER A 33 7.31 -20.53 2.67
C SER A 33 8.03 -19.40 3.42
N GLY A 34 7.26 -18.39 3.80
CA GLY A 34 7.66 -17.24 4.60
C GLY A 34 6.68 -16.12 4.31
N ALA A 35 5.86 -15.71 5.28
CA ALA A 35 4.67 -14.87 5.14
C ALA A 35 4.86 -13.65 4.20
N VAL A 36 4.66 -13.87 2.90
CA VAL A 36 4.83 -12.86 1.84
C VAL A 36 3.87 -11.69 2.06
N CYS A 37 2.71 -11.98 2.67
CA CYS A 37 1.73 -10.98 3.02
C CYS A 37 2.19 -9.97 4.09
N LEU A 38 3.21 -10.27 4.92
CA LEU A 38 3.75 -9.30 5.87
C LEU A 38 4.53 -8.20 5.17
N THR A 39 5.12 -8.51 4.02
CA THR A 39 5.91 -7.56 3.23
C THR A 39 5.09 -6.88 2.14
N GLU A 40 4.11 -7.59 1.56
CA GLU A 40 3.31 -7.07 0.44
C GLU A 40 2.00 -6.43 0.89
N GLY A 41 1.54 -6.73 2.11
CA GLY A 41 0.23 -6.34 2.60
C GLY A 41 -0.91 -7.16 1.98
N CYS A 42 -2.13 -6.92 2.47
CA CYS A 42 -3.34 -7.57 2.00
C CYS A 42 -4.22 -6.61 1.21
N ASN A 43 -4.89 -7.12 0.18
CA ASN A 43 -5.67 -6.30 -0.76
C ASN A 43 -7.18 -6.41 -0.53
N GLY A 44 -7.67 -7.45 0.15
CA GLY A 44 -9.08 -7.57 0.48
C GLY A 44 -9.48 -6.68 1.66
N VAL A 45 -10.77 -6.35 1.69
CA VAL A 45 -11.37 -5.55 2.76
C VAL A 45 -11.30 -6.33 4.07
N ARG A 46 -10.70 -5.70 5.09
CA ARG A 46 -10.47 -6.32 6.42
C ARG A 46 -9.69 -7.64 6.35
N GLU A 47 -8.86 -7.79 5.32
CA GLU A 47 -7.88 -8.86 5.29
C GLU A 47 -6.59 -8.42 5.97
N TYR A 48 -6.04 -9.33 6.76
CA TYR A 48 -4.75 -9.16 7.40
C TYR A 48 -3.89 -10.39 7.17
N CYS A 49 -2.58 -10.18 7.18
CA CYS A 49 -1.64 -11.27 7.04
C CYS A 49 -1.61 -12.06 8.35
N ASP A 50 -2.12 -13.29 8.31
CA ASP A 50 -2.05 -14.21 9.42
C ASP A 50 -0.71 -14.95 9.37
N SER A 51 0.18 -14.62 10.30
CA SER A 51 1.52 -15.19 10.38
C SER A 51 1.55 -16.70 10.68
N SER A 52 0.46 -17.29 11.19
CA SER A 52 0.37 -18.73 11.44
C SER A 52 0.22 -19.54 10.14
N ILE A 53 -0.44 -18.97 9.14
CA ILE A 53 -0.65 -19.61 7.83
C ILE A 53 0.17 -18.95 6.72
N GLY A 54 0.69 -17.74 6.94
CA GLY A 54 1.48 -16.98 5.97
C GLY A 54 0.67 -16.42 4.81
N GLU A 55 -0.65 -16.25 4.99
CA GLU A 55 -1.60 -15.82 3.95
C GLU A 55 -2.48 -14.66 4.46
N CYS A 56 -3.01 -13.88 3.52
CA CYS A 56 -4.03 -12.89 3.80
C CYS A 56 -5.37 -13.57 4.02
N ARG A 57 -6.06 -13.22 5.10
CA ARG A 57 -7.44 -13.64 5.34
C ARG A 57 -8.18 -12.60 6.16
N ALA A 58 -9.50 -12.69 6.17
CA ALA A 58 -10.36 -11.94 7.09
C ALA A 58 -10.70 -12.79 8.33
N ALA A 59 -11.40 -12.17 9.29
CA ALA A 59 -12.00 -12.87 10.40
C ALA A 59 -13.05 -13.89 9.91
N SER A 60 -13.10 -15.05 10.56
CA SER A 60 -13.96 -16.17 10.21
C SER A 60 -15.38 -16.00 10.75
N ASP A 61 -15.53 -15.21 11.82
CA ASP A 61 -16.77 -14.89 12.51
C ASP A 61 -16.69 -13.51 13.19
N ASP A 62 -17.69 -13.15 13.99
CA ASP A 62 -17.82 -11.86 14.66
C ASP A 62 -17.05 -11.75 15.99
N VAL A 63 -16.40 -12.83 16.43
CA VAL A 63 -15.60 -12.84 17.66
C VAL A 63 -14.10 -12.89 17.37
N GLU A 64 -13.71 -13.34 16.18
CA GLU A 64 -12.33 -13.38 15.73
C GLU A 64 -11.82 -11.99 15.28
N CYS A 65 -10.67 -11.57 15.81
CA CYS A 65 -10.14 -10.23 15.64
C CYS A 65 -8.64 -10.28 15.39
N TYR A 66 -8.14 -9.44 14.48
CA TYR A 66 -6.72 -9.38 14.17
C TYR A 66 -5.94 -8.61 15.23
N ASN A 67 -4.89 -9.22 15.77
CA ASN A 67 -3.92 -8.58 16.65
C ASN A 67 -2.65 -8.22 15.85
N ALA A 68 -2.53 -6.94 15.49
CA ALA A 68 -1.41 -6.44 14.70
C ALA A 68 -0.04 -6.53 15.42
N THR A 69 -0.01 -6.66 16.75
CA THR A 69 1.24 -6.80 17.51
C THR A 69 1.90 -8.16 17.27
N ILE A 70 1.09 -9.21 17.12
CA ILE A 70 1.56 -10.58 16.91
C ILE A 70 1.27 -11.10 15.50
N ALA A 71 0.61 -10.30 14.66
CA ALA A 71 0.19 -10.64 13.31
C ALA A 71 -0.62 -11.95 13.26
N LEU A 72 -1.60 -12.10 14.15
CA LEU A 72 -2.47 -13.28 14.24
C LEU A 72 -3.90 -12.83 14.53
N PHE A 73 -4.87 -13.61 14.06
CA PHE A 73 -6.22 -13.49 14.57
C PHE A 73 -6.39 -14.29 15.87
N GLN A 74 -7.30 -13.82 16.71
CA GLN A 74 -7.59 -14.38 18.02
C GLN A 74 -9.05 -14.08 18.40
N ASP A 75 -9.64 -14.90 19.27
CA ASP A 75 -10.97 -14.65 19.80
C ASP A 75 -10.92 -13.50 20.81
N GLY A 76 -11.55 -12.39 20.46
CA GLY A 76 -11.51 -11.14 21.25
C GLY A 76 -10.14 -10.47 21.26
N CYS A 77 -10.03 -9.40 22.05
CA CYS A 77 -8.82 -8.59 22.13
C CYS A 77 -8.24 -8.56 23.54
N ASP A 78 -6.93 -8.28 23.62
CA ASP A 78 -6.24 -8.12 24.90
C ASP A 78 -6.87 -6.99 25.74
N ALA A 79 -6.69 -7.05 27.05
CA ALA A 79 -7.25 -6.06 27.96
C ALA A 79 -6.85 -4.62 27.56
N GLY A 80 -7.84 -3.75 27.41
CA GLY A 80 -7.65 -2.37 26.94
C GLY A 80 -7.82 -2.18 25.43
N TYR A 81 -8.04 -3.26 24.69
CA TYR A 81 -8.38 -3.24 23.26
C TYR A 81 -9.81 -3.75 23.06
N GLU A 82 -10.47 -3.18 22.05
CA GLU A 82 -11.77 -3.62 21.56
C GLU A 82 -11.60 -4.16 20.14
N CYS A 83 -12.45 -5.14 19.81
CA CYS A 83 -12.53 -5.62 18.44
C CYS A 83 -13.43 -4.70 17.63
N ILE A 84 -12.81 -3.85 16.82
CA ILE A 84 -13.54 -2.88 16.01
C ILE A 84 -13.10 -3.08 14.56
N ASP A 85 -14.07 -3.40 13.69
CA ASP A 85 -13.83 -3.75 12.29
C ASP A 85 -12.81 -4.89 12.13
N ASP A 86 -12.97 -5.94 12.92
CA ASP A 86 -12.16 -7.17 12.88
C ASP A 86 -10.66 -6.92 13.21
N LEU A 87 -10.34 -5.79 13.86
CA LEU A 87 -9.01 -5.40 14.31
C LEU A 87 -9.02 -5.04 15.80
N CYS A 88 -8.08 -5.58 16.56
CA CYS A 88 -7.84 -5.20 17.93
C CYS A 88 -7.21 -3.81 18.01
N ARG A 89 -8.00 -2.84 18.47
CA ARG A 89 -7.58 -1.45 18.65
C ARG A 89 -8.22 -0.84 19.89
N VAL A 90 -7.62 0.20 20.43
CA VAL A 90 -8.24 0.95 21.53
C VAL A 90 -9.52 1.62 21.03
N SER A 91 -10.55 1.67 21.88
CA SER A 91 -11.74 2.49 21.65
C SER A 91 -11.40 3.96 21.88
N ALA A 92 -10.70 4.53 20.91
CA ALA A 92 -10.56 5.97 20.78
C ALA A 92 -11.47 6.43 19.65
N ASP A 93 -12.25 7.48 19.89
CA ASP A 93 -12.81 8.25 18.79
C ASP A 93 -11.61 8.69 17.92
N PRO A 94 -11.63 8.43 16.60
CA PRO A 94 -10.58 8.91 15.73
C PRO A 94 -10.43 10.42 15.97
N VAL A 95 -9.25 10.85 16.40
CA VAL A 95 -8.90 12.29 16.49
C VAL A 95 -8.58 12.84 15.10
N ASP A 96 -9.27 12.30 14.10
CA ASP A 96 -9.10 12.53 12.69
C ASP A 96 -10.50 12.74 12.10
N GLY A 97 -10.63 13.63 11.12
CA GLY A 97 -11.94 13.99 10.56
C GLY A 97 -12.51 12.93 9.63
N ARG A 98 -12.09 11.67 9.78
CA ARG A 98 -12.46 10.59 8.87
C ARG A 98 -13.81 10.01 9.24
N THR A 99 -14.64 9.80 8.24
CA THR A 99 -15.90 9.04 8.31
C THR A 99 -15.74 7.66 7.69
N CYS A 100 -14.76 7.47 6.81
CA CYS A 100 -14.41 6.16 6.31
C CYS A 100 -13.34 5.49 7.17
N HIS A 101 -13.67 4.31 7.70
CA HIS A 101 -12.80 3.52 8.58
C HIS A 101 -12.38 2.17 7.95
N ILE A 102 -12.56 2.02 6.63
CA ILE A 102 -12.10 0.83 5.91
C ILE A 102 -10.58 0.78 6.01
N ILE A 103 -10.08 -0.39 6.41
CA ILE A 103 -8.65 -0.63 6.48
C ILE A 103 -8.16 -1.02 5.09
N CYS A 104 -7.18 -0.28 4.62
CA CYS A 104 -6.62 -0.38 3.28
C CYS A 104 -5.19 -0.91 3.32
N SER A 105 -4.74 -1.51 2.22
CA SER A 105 -3.33 -1.89 2.03
C SER A 105 -2.41 -0.70 2.26
N ALA A 106 -1.15 -0.97 2.63
CA ALA A 106 -0.16 0.09 2.87
C ALA A 106 -0.08 1.07 1.68
N GLY A 107 -0.17 2.37 1.98
CA GLY A 107 -0.13 3.44 0.97
C GLY A 107 -1.46 3.71 0.26
N LYS A 108 -2.54 3.00 0.61
CA LYS A 108 -3.91 3.27 0.17
C LYS A 108 -4.76 3.78 1.32
N PHE A 109 -5.76 4.59 1.00
CA PHE A 109 -6.67 5.17 1.98
C PHE A 109 -8.09 5.18 1.43
N CYS A 110 -9.06 5.15 2.33
CA CYS A 110 -10.46 5.35 1.97
C CYS A 110 -10.87 6.77 2.32
N GLU A 111 -11.43 7.46 1.34
CA GLU A 111 -11.88 8.83 1.53
C GLU A 111 -13.22 8.85 2.24
N ASN A 112 -13.49 9.96 2.92
CA ASN A 112 -14.81 10.23 3.47
C ASN A 112 -15.89 10.07 2.40
N ASP A 113 -17.02 9.51 2.81
CA ASP A 113 -18.17 9.21 1.96
C ASP A 113 -17.90 8.19 0.83
N THR A 114 -16.79 7.44 0.92
CA THR A 114 -16.48 6.33 0.01
C THR A 114 -16.47 4.99 0.74
N THR A 115 -16.53 3.90 -0.02
CA THR A 115 -16.40 2.52 0.48
C THR A 115 -15.25 1.78 -0.17
N GLU A 116 -14.30 2.50 -0.76
CA GLU A 116 -13.23 1.94 -1.57
C GLU A 116 -11.87 2.49 -1.13
N CYS A 117 -10.86 1.63 -1.13
CA CYS A 117 -9.48 2.01 -0.90
C CYS A 117 -8.85 2.43 -2.23
N ARG A 118 -8.21 3.61 -2.26
CA ARG A 118 -7.45 4.06 -3.42
C ARG A 118 -6.06 4.56 -3.04
N GLU A 119 -5.19 4.61 -4.02
CA GLU A 119 -3.89 5.27 -3.97
C GLU A 119 -3.99 6.71 -4.54
N PRO A 120 -2.93 7.54 -4.41
CA PRO A 120 -2.86 8.82 -5.11
C PRO A 120 -3.08 8.67 -6.61
N ALA A 121 -3.87 9.57 -7.20
CA ALA A 121 -4.13 9.62 -8.63
C ALA A 121 -2.93 10.16 -9.43
N TYR A 122 -2.02 10.89 -8.77
CA TYR A 122 -0.83 11.47 -9.37
C TYR A 122 0.24 11.77 -8.31
N ASP A 123 1.48 11.92 -8.75
CA ASP A 123 2.60 12.31 -7.90
C ASP A 123 2.35 13.69 -7.26
N GLY A 124 2.35 13.73 -5.93
CA GLY A 124 2.08 14.94 -5.15
C GLY A 124 0.71 14.97 -4.50
N GLU A 125 -0.24 14.14 -4.94
CA GLU A 125 -1.49 13.95 -4.19
C GLU A 125 -1.21 13.15 -2.90
N CYS A 126 -1.74 13.62 -1.77
CA CYS A 126 -1.49 13.03 -0.46
C CYS A 126 -2.75 12.98 0.40
N PHE A 127 -2.89 11.92 1.20
CA PHE A 127 -4.04 11.75 2.07
C PHE A 127 -3.92 12.58 3.34
N ASN A 128 -4.90 13.44 3.61
CA ASN A 128 -4.99 14.23 4.83
C ASN A 128 -5.89 13.53 5.85
N LEU A 129 -5.31 13.04 6.94
CA LEU A 129 -6.04 12.37 8.01
C LEU A 129 -7.07 13.30 8.69
N ALA A 130 -6.76 14.60 8.80
CA ALA A 130 -7.65 15.55 9.47
C ALA A 130 -8.94 15.82 8.69
N THR A 131 -8.91 15.70 7.36
CA THR A 131 -10.08 15.91 6.50
C THR A 131 -10.68 14.61 5.96
N GLY A 132 -9.92 13.51 5.99
CA GLY A 132 -10.28 12.23 5.39
C GLY A 132 -10.34 12.25 3.87
N LEU A 133 -9.59 13.14 3.22
CA LEU A 133 -9.57 13.32 1.77
C LEU A 133 -8.14 13.37 1.25
N PHE A 134 -7.95 12.98 0.00
CA PHE A 134 -6.71 13.31 -0.69
C PHE A 134 -6.72 14.78 -1.14
N GLN A 135 -5.55 15.40 -1.09
CA GLN A 135 -5.34 16.79 -1.47
C GLN A 135 -4.01 16.96 -2.20
N ASP A 136 -3.83 18.09 -2.87
CA ASP A 136 -2.57 18.42 -3.54
C ASP A 136 -1.53 18.86 -2.52
N GLY A 137 -0.50 18.04 -2.32
CA GLY A 137 0.51 18.24 -1.29
C GLY A 137 -0.02 18.09 0.14
N CYS A 138 0.73 18.62 1.09
CA CYS A 138 0.34 18.68 2.50
C CYS A 138 0.34 20.13 2.98
N ASP A 139 -0.48 20.41 3.98
CA ASP A 139 -0.51 21.72 4.63
C ASP A 139 0.85 22.05 5.29
N GLU A 140 1.07 23.34 5.57
CA GLU A 140 2.31 23.80 6.21
C GLU A 140 2.55 23.06 7.55
N GLY A 141 3.78 22.58 7.76
CA GLY A 141 4.12 21.76 8.93
C GLY A 141 3.92 20.26 8.72
N PHE A 142 3.45 19.83 7.54
CA PHE A 142 3.29 18.42 7.20
C PHE A 142 4.08 18.05 5.94
N TYR A 143 4.50 16.79 5.86
CA TYR A 143 5.17 16.21 4.69
C TYR A 143 4.43 14.97 4.19
N CYS A 144 4.39 14.79 2.87
CA CYS A 144 3.77 13.61 2.28
C CYS A 144 4.71 12.42 2.38
N SER A 145 4.39 11.48 3.27
CA SER A 145 5.16 10.25 3.48
C SER A 145 4.24 9.04 3.38
N TYR A 146 4.62 8.06 2.57
CA TYR A 146 3.78 6.88 2.29
C TYR A 146 2.34 7.26 1.92
N ASN A 147 2.20 8.25 1.04
CA ASN A 147 0.92 8.76 0.52
C ASN A 147 -0.02 9.39 1.57
N LYS A 148 0.48 9.73 2.77
CA LYS A 148 -0.26 10.48 3.80
C LYS A 148 0.52 11.67 4.33
N CYS A 149 -0.21 12.70 4.74
CA CYS A 149 0.36 13.86 5.42
C CYS A 149 0.71 13.49 6.86
N VAL A 150 2.01 13.58 7.17
CA VAL A 150 2.55 13.37 8.51
C VAL A 150 3.18 14.67 9.01
N ASP A 151 2.98 14.96 10.29
CA ASP A 151 3.58 16.12 10.94
C ASP A 151 5.11 15.97 10.90
N VAL A 152 5.82 17.03 10.52
CA VAL A 152 7.30 17.07 10.53
C VAL A 152 7.87 17.58 11.85
N SER A 153 7.03 17.85 12.85
CA SER A 153 7.43 18.12 14.22
C SER A 153 8.13 16.88 14.78
N LEU A 154 9.44 16.81 14.56
CA LEU A 154 10.32 16.03 15.41
C LEU A 154 10.27 16.71 16.76
N ASP A 155 9.56 16.12 17.72
CA ASP A 155 9.64 16.56 19.11
C ASP A 155 11.12 16.56 19.54
N ASP A 156 11.70 17.74 19.74
CA ASP A 156 13.03 17.97 20.34
C ASP A 156 13.02 17.72 21.85
#